data_AF-A0ABD3QWB8-F1
#
_entry.id   AF-A0ABD3QWB8-F1
#
_cell.length_a   1.000
_cell.length_b   1.000
_cell.length_c   1.000
_cell.angle_alpha   90.00
_cell.angle_beta   90.00
_cell.angle_gamma   90.00
#
_symmetry.space_group_name_H-M   'P 1'
#
loop_
_entity.id
_entity.type
_entity.pdbx_description
1 polymer ?
#
loop_
_entity_poly.entity_id
_entity_poly.type
_entity_poly.pdbx_seq_one_letter_code
_entity_poly.pdbx_strand_id
1 'polypeptide(L)'
;MELFLLCLATVLSLVSSFKTATILSQRFSVYSSSLIELQSMNMPKDTGRHPHCDLPGDPSLILTTNVDLGADKKDLLKTLSALVAASTESRNPTLVSLFFRWVCFAVCITDNASMTFGGSDDPLALGCVYSLGAINVSNNGKIQSGVTDALEPYGVTAGRIYINFFDMPRDNVGWNRATFGG
;
A
#
# COMPACT_ATOMS: atom_id res chain seq x y z
N MET A 1 -11.42 -27.42 63.71
CA MET A 1 -11.45 -27.59 62.24
C MET A 1 -11.93 -26.31 61.53
N GLU A 2 -11.56 -25.11 62.01
CA GLU A 2 -11.90 -23.84 61.32
C GLU A 2 -10.73 -22.85 61.21
N LEU A 3 -9.66 -22.99 62.01
CA LEU A 3 -8.52 -22.06 61.94
C LEU A 3 -7.51 -22.36 60.81
N PHE A 4 -7.55 -23.56 60.22
CA PHE A 4 -6.60 -23.96 59.16
C PHE A 4 -7.07 -23.57 57.75
N LEU A 5 -8.39 -23.38 57.55
CA LEU A 5 -8.96 -22.98 56.25
C LEU A 5 -8.89 -21.46 56.01
N LEU A 6 -8.87 -20.64 57.05
CA LEU A 6 -8.72 -19.18 56.90
C LEU A 6 -7.30 -18.77 56.47
N CYS A 7 -6.28 -19.55 56.83
CA CYS A 7 -4.88 -19.25 56.53
C CYS A 7 -4.49 -19.61 55.08
N LEU A 8 -5.17 -20.57 54.46
CA LEU A 8 -4.92 -20.95 53.07
C LEU A 8 -5.59 -19.99 52.07
N ALA A 9 -6.73 -19.41 52.43
CA ALA A 9 -7.45 -18.44 51.60
C ALA A 9 -6.74 -17.07 51.50
N THR A 10 -6.02 -16.65 52.56
CA THR A 10 -5.23 -15.41 52.57
C THR A 10 -3.89 -15.54 51.84
N VAL A 11 -3.27 -16.74 51.82
CA VAL A 11 -2.06 -16.98 51.02
C VAL A 11 -2.39 -17.03 49.52
N LEU A 12 -3.54 -17.59 49.13
CA LEU A 12 -3.97 -17.62 47.72
C LEU A 12 -4.39 -16.26 47.15
N SER A 13 -4.91 -15.33 47.97
CA SER A 13 -5.19 -13.96 47.52
C SER A 13 -3.95 -13.07 47.42
N LEU A 14 -2.87 -13.40 48.16
CA LEU A 14 -1.59 -12.69 48.04
C LEU A 14 -0.81 -13.11 46.79
N VAL A 15 -0.89 -14.39 46.39
CA VAL A 15 -0.16 -14.92 45.21
C VAL A 15 -0.76 -14.45 43.88
N SER A 16 -2.06 -14.11 43.82
CA SER A 16 -2.68 -13.51 42.63
C SER A 16 -2.30 -12.04 42.42
N SER A 17 -1.98 -11.31 43.50
CA SER A 17 -1.53 -9.91 43.43
C SER A 17 -0.07 -9.79 42.91
N PHE A 18 0.81 -10.72 43.28
CA PHE A 18 2.21 -10.71 42.83
C PHE A 18 2.41 -11.08 41.35
N LYS A 19 1.59 -11.98 40.79
CA LYS A 19 1.64 -12.29 39.34
C LYS A 19 1.20 -11.09 38.50
N THR A 20 0.23 -10.32 38.99
CA THR A 20 -0.28 -9.12 38.32
C THR A 20 0.76 -8.00 38.28
N ALA A 21 1.49 -7.78 39.38
CA ALA A 21 2.58 -6.79 39.44
C ALA A 21 3.77 -7.15 38.53
N THR A 22 4.11 -8.44 38.42
CA THR A 22 5.21 -8.90 37.55
C THR A 22 4.87 -8.78 36.07
N ILE A 23 3.61 -9.08 35.69
CA ILE A 23 3.12 -8.91 34.33
C ILE A 23 2.99 -7.43 33.95
N LEU A 24 2.57 -6.56 34.89
CA LEU A 24 2.56 -5.11 34.65
C LEU A 24 3.97 -4.53 34.51
N SER A 25 4.92 -4.96 35.34
CA SER A 25 6.34 -4.58 35.23
C SER A 25 6.96 -5.03 33.91
N GLN A 26 6.69 -6.28 33.47
CA GLN A 26 7.15 -6.76 32.17
C GLN A 26 6.49 -6.02 31.01
N ARG A 27 5.19 -5.70 31.09
CA ARG A 27 4.52 -4.87 30.07
C ARG A 27 5.07 -3.45 30.04
N PHE A 28 5.28 -2.81 31.19
CA PHE A 28 5.89 -1.48 31.26
C PHE A 28 7.32 -1.45 30.74
N SER A 29 8.12 -2.50 31.00
CA SER A 29 9.47 -2.63 30.47
C SER A 29 9.48 -2.80 28.94
N VAL A 30 8.56 -3.61 28.39
CA VAL A 30 8.38 -3.77 26.94
C VAL A 30 7.86 -2.48 26.28
N TYR A 31 6.97 -1.74 26.93
CA TYR A 31 6.51 -0.42 26.44
C TYR A 31 7.60 0.66 26.55
N SER A 32 8.41 0.64 27.60
CA SER A 32 9.56 1.55 27.75
C SER A 32 10.62 1.28 26.68
N SER A 33 10.89 0.00 26.40
CA SER A 33 11.84 -0.43 25.36
C SER A 33 11.34 -0.04 23.97
N SER A 34 10.05 -0.21 23.68
CA SER A 34 9.45 0.18 22.38
C SER A 34 9.33 1.70 22.22
N LEU A 35 9.14 2.45 23.30
CA LEU A 35 9.19 3.92 23.28
C LEU A 35 10.62 4.44 23.09
N ILE A 36 11.63 3.77 23.66
CA ILE A 36 13.05 4.06 23.42
C ILE A 36 13.45 3.67 21.99
N GLU A 37 12.90 2.59 21.44
CA GLU A 37 13.06 2.22 20.02
C GLU A 37 12.37 3.21 19.07
N LEU A 38 11.19 3.73 19.42
CA LEU A 38 10.53 4.81 18.67
C LEU A 38 11.29 6.14 18.76
N GLN A 39 11.96 6.42 19.87
CA GLN A 39 12.82 7.60 20.05
C GLN A 39 14.19 7.43 19.38
N SER A 40 14.64 6.20 19.10
CA SER A 40 15.90 5.90 18.40
C SER A 40 15.72 5.66 16.89
N MET A 41 14.48 5.65 16.39
CA MET A 41 14.20 5.93 14.99
C MET A 41 14.61 7.37 14.72
N ASN A 42 15.84 7.56 14.25
CA ASN A 42 16.33 8.83 13.76
C ASN A 42 15.25 9.46 12.87
N MET A 43 14.57 10.49 13.40
CA MET A 43 13.78 11.39 12.57
C MET A 43 14.72 11.83 11.44
N PRO A 44 14.29 11.79 10.17
CA PRO A 44 15.13 12.21 9.06
C PRO A 44 15.69 13.58 9.41
N LYS A 45 17.02 13.73 9.37
CA LYS A 45 17.65 15.05 9.44
C LYS A 45 16.93 15.92 8.42
N ASP A 46 16.50 17.11 8.81
CA ASP A 46 15.90 18.04 7.87
C ASP A 46 16.91 18.31 6.75
N THR A 47 16.71 17.62 5.63
CA THR A 47 17.58 17.69 4.46
C THR A 47 17.15 18.84 3.55
N GLY A 48 16.13 19.63 3.93
CA GLY A 48 15.43 20.55 3.04
C GLY A 48 14.61 19.86 1.95
N ARG A 49 14.61 18.51 1.89
CA ARG A 49 13.81 17.72 0.95
C ARG A 49 12.41 17.53 1.51
N HIS A 50 11.43 17.45 0.63
CA HIS A 50 10.06 17.18 1.05
C HIS A 50 10.01 15.85 1.83
N PRO A 51 9.31 15.76 2.97
CA PRO A 51 9.27 14.57 3.84
C PRO A 51 8.74 13.28 3.18
N HIS A 52 8.38 13.32 1.89
CA HIS A 52 7.82 12.20 1.14
C HIS A 52 8.76 11.74 0.00
N CYS A 53 9.85 12.47 -0.27
CA CYS A 53 10.84 12.15 -1.31
C CYS A 53 11.50 10.77 -1.13
N ASP A 54 11.57 10.26 0.09
CA ASP A 54 12.25 8.99 0.42
C ASP A 54 11.31 7.78 0.45
N LEU A 55 9.99 7.98 0.30
CA LEU A 55 9.02 6.89 0.33
C LEU A 55 9.03 6.14 -1.01
N PRO A 56 9.23 4.82 -1.04
CA PRO A 56 8.94 4.03 -2.24
C PRO A 56 7.44 3.87 -2.46
N GLY A 57 7.03 3.91 -3.73
CA GLY A 57 5.73 3.45 -4.19
C GLY A 57 4.69 4.52 -4.44
N ASP A 58 5.01 5.60 -5.16
CA ASP A 58 4.01 6.53 -5.74
C ASP A 58 3.70 6.15 -7.20
N PRO A 59 2.90 5.09 -7.47
CA PRO A 59 2.68 4.64 -8.82
C PRO A 59 1.61 5.47 -9.53
N SER A 60 1.78 5.60 -10.83
CA SER A 60 0.82 6.18 -11.75
C SER A 60 0.43 5.16 -12.82
N LEU A 61 -0.85 4.81 -12.88
CA LEU A 61 -1.42 3.98 -13.95
C LEU A 61 -2.06 4.87 -15.01
N ILE A 62 -1.54 4.80 -16.23
CA ILE A 62 -2.14 5.42 -17.41
C ILE A 62 -2.68 4.30 -18.27
N LEU A 63 -3.97 4.37 -18.60
CA LEU A 63 -4.64 3.36 -19.40
C LEU A 63 -5.38 4.03 -20.56
N THR A 64 -5.35 3.38 -21.71
CA THR A 64 -6.08 3.80 -22.91
C THR A 64 -6.82 2.60 -23.46
N THR A 65 -8.09 2.77 -23.79
CA THR A 65 -8.96 1.73 -24.35
C THR A 65 -9.85 2.31 -25.45
N ASN A 66 -10.22 1.47 -26.40
CA ASN A 66 -11.19 1.79 -27.45
C ASN A 66 -12.65 1.61 -26.99
N VAL A 67 -12.87 1.00 -25.82
CA VAL A 67 -14.21 0.76 -25.28
C VAL A 67 -14.80 2.03 -24.69
N ASP A 68 -16.12 2.19 -24.81
CA ASP A 68 -16.88 3.21 -24.08
C ASP A 68 -17.14 2.72 -22.64
N LEU A 69 -16.56 3.41 -21.67
CA LEU A 69 -16.70 3.06 -20.25
C LEU A 69 -17.96 3.66 -19.61
N GLY A 70 -18.67 4.53 -20.32
CA GLY A 70 -19.93 5.09 -19.88
C GLY A 70 -19.87 5.82 -18.53
N ALA A 71 -20.97 5.75 -17.77
CA ALA A 71 -21.11 6.45 -16.49
C ALA A 71 -20.22 5.88 -15.37
N ASP A 72 -19.87 4.59 -15.47
CA ASP A 72 -19.17 3.83 -14.42
C ASP A 72 -17.65 4.08 -14.42
N LYS A 73 -17.14 4.83 -15.42
CA LYS A 73 -15.73 5.22 -15.54
C LYS A 73 -15.13 5.75 -14.23
N LYS A 74 -15.88 6.54 -13.47
CA LYS A 74 -15.40 7.12 -12.20
C LYS A 74 -15.21 6.06 -11.11
N ASP A 75 -16.06 5.06 -11.08
CA ASP A 75 -15.95 3.99 -10.09
C ASP A 75 -14.86 2.99 -10.51
N LEU A 76 -14.71 2.73 -11.81
CA LEU A 76 -13.56 1.99 -12.33
C LEU A 76 -12.23 2.67 -11.96
N LEU A 77 -12.12 4.00 -12.10
CA LEU A 77 -10.92 4.74 -11.67
C LEU A 77 -10.59 4.52 -10.19
N LYS A 78 -11.60 4.50 -9.31
CA LYS A 78 -11.41 4.22 -7.88
C LYS A 78 -10.98 2.77 -7.64
N THR A 79 -11.60 1.83 -8.33
CA THR A 79 -11.27 0.39 -8.26
C THR A 79 -9.82 0.16 -8.67
N LEU A 80 -9.39 0.74 -9.80
CA LEU A 80 -8.02 0.65 -10.27
C LEU A 80 -7.03 1.33 -9.32
N SER A 81 -7.41 2.48 -8.75
CA SER A 81 -6.58 3.16 -7.74
C SER A 81 -6.37 2.28 -6.50
N ALA A 82 -7.43 1.63 -6.00
CA ALA A 82 -7.36 0.73 -4.86
C ALA A 82 -6.55 -0.54 -5.18
N LEU A 83 -6.72 -1.09 -6.38
CA LEU A 83 -5.96 -2.24 -6.87
C LEU A 83 -4.45 -1.95 -6.90
N VAL A 84 -4.05 -0.81 -7.47
CA VAL A 84 -2.64 -0.44 -7.59
C VAL A 84 -2.03 -0.21 -6.21
N ALA A 85 -2.77 0.42 -5.29
CA ALA A 85 -2.35 0.55 -3.90
C ALA A 85 -2.09 -0.83 -3.27
N ALA A 86 -3.10 -1.69 -3.25
CA ALA A 86 -3.01 -3.03 -2.64
C ALA A 86 -1.91 -3.91 -3.28
N SER A 87 -1.62 -3.71 -4.57
CA SER A 87 -0.61 -4.48 -5.31
C SER A 87 0.81 -4.01 -5.06
N THR A 88 1.00 -2.72 -4.75
CA THR A 88 2.32 -2.10 -4.52
C THR A 88 2.69 -2.00 -3.04
N GLU A 89 1.73 -2.25 -2.16
CA GLU A 89 1.81 -2.31 -0.68
C GLU A 89 2.73 -3.41 -0.11
N SER A 90 3.77 -3.83 -0.82
CA SER A 90 4.82 -4.72 -0.28
C SER A 90 5.73 -4.01 0.75
N ARG A 91 5.15 -3.31 1.73
CA ARG A 91 5.80 -2.89 2.98
C ARG A 91 5.23 -3.65 4.17
N ASN A 92 6.12 -3.87 5.13
CA ASN A 92 5.90 -4.47 6.43
C ASN A 92 4.58 -4.00 7.09
N PRO A 93 3.64 -4.91 7.43
CA PRO A 93 2.30 -4.59 7.96
C PRO A 93 2.31 -3.72 9.23
N THR A 94 3.42 -3.68 9.98
CA THR A 94 3.56 -2.82 11.17
C THR A 94 3.65 -1.32 10.84
N LEU A 95 4.06 -0.95 9.61
CA LEU A 95 4.16 0.45 9.16
C LEU A 95 2.96 0.91 8.31
N VAL A 96 2.11 -0.02 7.89
CA VAL A 96 1.00 0.23 6.94
C VAL A 96 -0.05 1.17 7.54
N SER A 97 -0.32 1.13 8.85
CA SER A 97 -1.37 1.96 9.47
C SER A 97 -1.02 3.46 9.56
N LEU A 98 0.28 3.82 9.62
CA LEU A 98 0.74 5.21 9.72
C LEU A 98 1.18 5.80 8.36
N PHE A 99 1.62 4.95 7.41
CA PHE A 99 2.07 5.38 6.09
C PHE A 99 0.99 5.37 5.00
N PHE A 100 -0.15 4.71 5.21
CA PHE A 100 -1.26 4.67 4.23
C PHE A 100 -1.75 6.07 3.81
N ARG A 101 -1.51 7.09 4.65
CA ARG A 101 -1.99 8.46 4.42
C ARG A 101 -1.10 9.31 3.50
N TRP A 102 0.04 8.79 3.03
CA TRP A 102 1.07 9.63 2.39
C TRP A 102 1.56 9.12 1.03
N VAL A 103 1.04 7.99 0.55
CA VAL A 103 1.36 7.49 -0.79
C VAL A 103 0.34 8.04 -1.78
N CYS A 104 0.81 8.73 -2.81
CA CYS A 104 -0.04 9.29 -3.84
C CYS A 104 -0.15 8.31 -5.00
N PHE A 105 -1.37 7.84 -5.25
CA PHE A 105 -1.69 7.00 -6.41
C PHE A 105 -2.41 7.85 -7.45
N ALA A 106 -1.93 7.81 -8.69
CA ALA A 106 -2.59 8.49 -9.79
C ALA A 106 -3.10 7.46 -10.80
N VAL A 107 -4.35 7.59 -11.22
CA VAL A 107 -4.92 6.79 -12.30
C VAL A 107 -5.54 7.71 -13.34
N CYS A 108 -5.22 7.46 -14.60
CA CYS A 108 -5.81 8.14 -15.75
C CYS A 108 -6.32 7.10 -16.75
N ILE A 109 -7.54 7.30 -17.27
CA ILE A 109 -8.12 6.47 -18.31
C ILE A 109 -8.64 7.33 -19.47
N THR A 110 -8.15 7.01 -20.67
CA THR A 110 -8.70 7.50 -21.94
C THR A 110 -9.51 6.38 -22.59
N ASP A 111 -10.80 6.59 -22.72
CA ASP A 111 -11.77 5.72 -23.39
C ASP A 111 -12.11 6.24 -24.79
N ASN A 112 -12.83 5.43 -25.59
CA ASN A 112 -13.21 5.78 -26.96
C ASN A 112 -12.03 6.14 -27.88
N ALA A 113 -10.83 5.61 -27.60
CA ALA A 113 -9.65 5.87 -28.41
C ALA A 113 -9.65 5.04 -29.71
N SER A 114 -9.12 5.59 -30.79
CA SER A 114 -8.87 4.81 -32.02
C SER A 114 -7.66 3.90 -31.82
N MET A 115 -7.88 2.59 -31.72
CA MET A 115 -6.84 1.61 -31.43
C MET A 115 -7.03 0.32 -32.24
N THR A 116 -5.94 -0.41 -32.45
CA THR A 116 -5.96 -1.78 -32.99
C THR A 116 -4.95 -2.64 -32.24
N PHE A 117 -5.25 -3.93 -32.12
CA PHE A 117 -4.35 -4.93 -31.55
C PHE A 117 -4.35 -6.15 -32.46
N GLY A 118 -3.17 -6.47 -33.02
CA GLY A 118 -3.03 -7.56 -33.99
C GLY A 118 -3.81 -7.33 -35.29
N GLY A 119 -4.13 -6.09 -35.65
CA GLY A 119 -4.89 -5.73 -36.85
C GLY A 119 -6.42 -5.74 -36.68
N SER A 120 -6.93 -6.11 -35.51
CA SER A 120 -8.36 -6.02 -35.16
C SER A 120 -8.62 -4.85 -34.21
N ASP A 121 -9.76 -4.18 -34.37
CA ASP A 121 -10.31 -3.15 -33.48
C ASP A 121 -11.25 -3.70 -32.40
N ASP A 122 -11.30 -5.02 -32.22
CA ASP A 122 -11.99 -5.64 -31.07
C ASP A 122 -11.52 -5.03 -29.73
N PRO A 123 -12.36 -5.02 -28.69
CA PRO A 123 -12.04 -4.43 -27.39
C PRO A 123 -10.62 -4.72 -26.89
N LEU A 124 -9.88 -3.67 -26.57
CA LEU A 124 -8.47 -3.74 -26.19
C LEU A 124 -8.09 -2.62 -25.22
N ALA A 125 -6.99 -2.81 -24.51
CA ALA A 125 -6.42 -1.76 -23.67
C ALA A 125 -4.90 -1.76 -23.70
N LEU A 126 -4.31 -0.58 -23.71
CA LEU A 126 -2.86 -0.38 -23.58
C LEU A 126 -2.62 0.56 -22.40
N GLY A 127 -1.61 0.27 -21.60
CA GLY A 127 -1.31 1.05 -20.41
C GLY A 127 0.16 1.08 -20.05
N CYS A 128 0.47 1.98 -19.14
CA CYS A 128 1.77 2.14 -18.54
C CYS A 128 1.59 2.33 -17.02
N VAL A 129 2.41 1.64 -16.24
CA VAL A 129 2.56 1.89 -14.81
C VAL A 129 3.96 2.45 -14.58
N TYR A 130 4.03 3.65 -14.06
CA TYR A 130 5.26 4.28 -13.59
C TYR A 130 5.26 4.21 -12.07
N SER A 131 6.39 3.91 -11.44
CA SER A 131 6.45 3.91 -9.98
C SER A 131 7.87 4.22 -9.50
N LEU A 132 7.98 4.83 -8.33
CA LEU A 132 9.25 5.03 -7.62
C LEU A 132 9.56 3.77 -6.80
N GLY A 133 10.13 2.74 -7.43
CA GLY A 133 10.25 1.39 -6.87
C GLY A 133 8.96 0.59 -6.99
N ALA A 134 8.88 -0.53 -6.26
CA ALA A 134 7.73 -1.45 -6.22
C ALA A 134 7.37 -2.16 -7.56
N ILE A 135 8.13 -1.94 -8.63
CA ILE A 135 8.04 -2.69 -9.88
C ILE A 135 8.83 -3.99 -9.76
N ASN A 136 8.14 -5.12 -9.84
CA ASN A 136 8.73 -6.46 -9.81
C ASN A 136 7.72 -7.49 -10.33
N VAL A 137 8.18 -8.68 -10.69
CA VAL A 137 7.33 -9.74 -11.29
C VAL A 137 6.04 -10.01 -10.50
N SER A 138 6.13 -10.07 -9.17
CA SER A 138 4.98 -10.35 -8.30
C SER A 138 3.95 -9.21 -8.32
N ASN A 139 4.39 -7.97 -8.07
CA ASN A 139 3.48 -6.81 -8.04
C ASN A 139 2.89 -6.51 -9.42
N ASN A 140 3.72 -6.60 -10.46
CA ASN A 140 3.30 -6.38 -11.85
C ASN A 140 2.23 -7.40 -12.25
N GLY A 141 2.40 -8.67 -11.86
CA GLY A 141 1.40 -9.71 -12.11
C GLY A 141 0.06 -9.43 -11.43
N LYS A 142 0.07 -8.95 -10.17
CA LYS A 142 -1.17 -8.56 -9.45
C LYS A 142 -1.89 -7.41 -10.14
N ILE A 143 -1.15 -6.37 -10.55
CA ILE A 143 -1.71 -5.22 -11.26
C ILE A 143 -2.30 -5.66 -12.61
N GLN A 144 -1.54 -6.44 -13.40
CA GLN A 144 -2.02 -6.95 -14.69
C GLN A 144 -3.30 -7.78 -14.53
N SER A 145 -3.33 -8.70 -13.56
CA SER A 145 -4.52 -9.53 -13.28
C SER A 145 -5.71 -8.66 -12.88
N GLY A 146 -5.55 -7.77 -11.91
CA GLY A 146 -6.68 -6.98 -11.44
C GLY A 146 -7.18 -5.96 -12.48
N VAL A 147 -6.30 -5.42 -13.34
CA VAL A 147 -6.73 -4.58 -14.47
C VAL A 147 -7.53 -5.41 -15.47
N THR A 148 -7.11 -6.65 -15.72
CA THR A 148 -7.85 -7.57 -16.59
C THR A 148 -9.25 -7.82 -16.04
N ASP A 149 -9.36 -8.19 -14.75
CA ASP A 149 -10.63 -8.44 -14.08
C ASP A 149 -11.54 -7.18 -14.08
N ALA A 150 -10.94 -5.99 -13.93
CA ALA A 150 -11.68 -4.74 -13.92
C ALA A 150 -12.23 -4.33 -15.30
N LEU A 151 -11.58 -4.77 -16.40
CA LEU A 151 -11.99 -4.47 -17.77
C LEU A 151 -12.83 -5.56 -18.43
N GLU A 152 -12.85 -6.76 -17.85
CA GLU A 152 -13.65 -7.89 -18.35
C GLU A 152 -15.15 -7.57 -18.53
N PRO A 153 -15.82 -6.84 -17.60
CA PRO A 153 -17.23 -6.45 -17.78
C PRO A 153 -17.49 -5.57 -19.01
N TYR A 154 -16.45 -4.92 -19.54
CA TYR A 154 -16.51 -4.06 -20.72
C TYR A 154 -16.13 -4.82 -22.01
N GLY A 155 -15.94 -6.14 -21.93
CA GLY A 155 -15.64 -7.00 -23.07
C GLY A 155 -14.17 -7.05 -23.49
N VAL A 156 -13.27 -6.41 -22.75
CA VAL A 156 -11.83 -6.47 -23.02
C VAL A 156 -11.28 -7.81 -22.51
N THR A 157 -10.73 -8.61 -23.41
CA THR A 157 -10.18 -9.93 -23.06
C THR A 157 -8.73 -9.84 -22.58
N ALA A 158 -8.31 -10.76 -21.70
CA ALA A 158 -6.96 -10.80 -21.13
C ALA A 158 -5.83 -10.77 -22.18
N GLY A 159 -6.05 -11.41 -23.34
CA GLY A 159 -5.08 -11.47 -24.44
C GLY A 159 -4.92 -10.17 -25.23
N ARG A 160 -5.70 -9.12 -24.92
CA ARG A 160 -5.72 -7.83 -25.63
C ARG A 160 -5.37 -6.65 -24.72
N ILE A 161 -4.64 -6.94 -23.63
CA ILE A 161 -4.21 -5.94 -22.66
C ILE A 161 -2.69 -5.98 -22.53
N TYR A 162 -2.02 -4.86 -22.82
CA TYR A 162 -0.62 -4.67 -22.47
C TYR A 162 -0.44 -3.55 -21.47
N ILE A 163 0.30 -3.83 -20.40
CA ILE A 163 0.74 -2.82 -19.43
C ILE A 163 2.26 -2.87 -19.37
N ASN A 164 2.90 -1.75 -19.72
CA ASN A 164 4.33 -1.59 -19.57
C ASN A 164 4.64 -1.05 -18.17
N PHE A 165 5.58 -1.67 -17.47
CA PHE A 165 5.96 -1.29 -16.11
C PHE A 165 7.32 -0.61 -16.11
N PHE A 166 7.40 0.59 -15.54
CA PHE A 166 8.59 1.42 -15.51
C PHE A 166 8.94 1.77 -14.06
N ASP A 167 10.11 1.29 -13.62
CA ASP A 167 10.71 1.74 -12.37
C ASP A 167 11.45 3.06 -12.62
N MET A 168 10.98 4.13 -12.01
CA MET A 168 11.41 5.49 -12.31
C MET A 168 12.45 5.97 -11.29
N PRO A 169 13.59 6.52 -11.75
CA PRO A 169 14.51 7.25 -10.89
C PRO A 169 13.80 8.45 -10.25
N ARG A 170 14.05 8.70 -8.97
CA ARG A 170 13.41 9.79 -8.20
C ARG A 170 13.65 11.18 -8.80
N ASP A 171 14.85 11.42 -9.32
CA ASP A 171 15.24 12.68 -9.96
C ASP A 171 14.45 12.97 -11.25
N ASN A 172 13.81 11.94 -11.83
CA ASN A 172 13.08 12.04 -13.10
C ASN A 172 11.55 12.18 -12.91
N VAL A 173 11.08 12.30 -11.67
CA VAL A 173 9.65 12.46 -11.37
C VAL A 173 9.42 13.77 -10.65
N GLY A 174 8.71 14.68 -11.32
CA GLY A 174 8.37 16.00 -10.79
C GLY A 174 7.16 15.96 -9.88
N TRP A 175 7.24 16.62 -8.73
CA TRP A 175 6.14 16.75 -7.79
C TRP A 175 6.36 17.94 -6.85
N ASN A 176 5.27 18.62 -6.48
CA ASN A 176 5.26 19.73 -5.53
C ASN A 176 6.38 20.78 -5.74
N ARG A 177 6.50 21.27 -6.99
CA ARG A 177 7.50 22.28 -7.41
C ARG A 177 8.97 21.83 -7.34
N ALA A 178 9.24 20.55 -7.14
CA ALA A 178 10.56 19.94 -7.13
C ALA A 178 10.53 18.57 -7.83
N THR A 179 11.55 17.73 -7.59
CA THR A 179 11.54 16.31 -7.93
C THR A 179 11.55 15.46 -6.66
N PHE A 180 11.27 14.17 -6.78
CA PHE A 180 11.48 13.24 -5.65
C PHE A 180 12.97 13.07 -5.29
N GLY A 181 13.89 13.54 -6.13
CA GLY A 181 15.32 13.61 -5.86
C GLY A 181 15.76 14.72 -4.89
N GLY A 182 14.90 15.72 -4.69
CA GLY A 182 15.23 16.99 -4.04
C GLY A 182 15.25 18.16 -5.00
#